data_AF-Q1QWV1-F1
#
_entry.id   AF-Q1QWV1-F1
#
_cell.length_a   1.000
_cell.length_b   1.000
_cell.length_c   1.000
_cell.angle_alpha   90.00
_cell.angle_beta   90.00
_cell.angle_gamma   90.00
#
_symmetry.space_group_name_H-M   'P 1'
#
loop_
_entity.id
_entity.type
_entity.pdbx_description
1 polymer ?
#
loop_
_entity_poly.entity_id
_entity_poly.type
_entity_poly.pdbx_seq_one_letter_code
_entity_poly.pdbx_strand_id
1 'polypeptide(L)'
;MRKWIAVPILAWVTTAGAQMGPGDCLSVSINWMNYIGPLGASNISDEKLREAKQALLDVRPDMPEDLGRAVDRLVAANEELAENPKSWEDPSHPLNTGEFEEISLMYEKAIRKACPEPE
;
A
#
# COMPACT_ATOMS: atom_id res chain seq x y z
N MET A 1 2.25 51.72 32.97
CA MET A 1 1.53 50.44 32.84
C MET A 1 2.10 49.71 31.62
N ARG A 2 2.93 48.67 31.80
CA ARG A 2 3.54 47.91 30.70
C ARG A 2 2.88 46.52 30.67
N LYS A 3 2.03 46.28 29.66
CA LYS A 3 1.44 44.97 29.38
C LYS A 3 2.48 44.16 28.60
N TRP A 4 2.91 43.03 29.16
CA TRP A 4 3.73 42.05 28.46
C TRP A 4 2.81 41.14 27.65
N ILE A 5 3.00 41.12 26.33
CA ILE A 5 2.32 40.20 25.42
C ILE A 5 3.11 38.89 25.46
N ALA A 6 2.51 37.85 26.02
CA ALA A 6 3.05 36.50 25.91
C ALA A 6 2.83 36.01 24.48
N VAL A 7 3.91 35.83 23.73
CA VAL A 7 3.91 35.18 22.42
C VAL A 7 3.82 33.68 22.66
N PRO A 8 2.74 32.99 22.24
CA PRO A 8 2.71 31.54 22.31
C PRO A 8 3.72 30.99 21.30
N ILE A 9 4.70 30.25 21.82
CA ILE A 9 5.67 29.50 21.03
C ILE A 9 4.86 28.41 20.29
N LEU A 10 4.70 28.59 18.97
CA LEU A 10 4.21 27.57 18.07
C LEU A 10 5.20 26.40 18.10
N ALA A 11 4.86 25.34 18.83
CA ALA A 11 5.57 24.08 18.73
C ALA A 11 5.26 23.48 17.35
N TRP A 12 6.27 23.51 16.47
CA TRP A 12 6.23 22.79 15.20
C TRP A 12 6.29 21.30 15.54
N VAL A 13 5.15 20.62 15.52
CA VAL A 13 5.10 19.16 15.50
C VAL A 13 5.58 18.75 14.12
N THR A 14 6.88 18.47 13.99
CA THR A 14 7.38 17.75 12.83
C THR A 14 6.84 16.33 12.95
N THR A 15 5.76 16.04 12.24
CA THR A 15 5.35 14.65 11.97
C THR A 15 6.46 14.01 11.14
N ALA A 16 7.49 13.51 11.81
CA ALA A 16 8.34 12.48 11.23
C ALA A 16 7.39 11.38 10.78
N GLY A 17 7.35 11.08 9.48
CA GLY A 17 6.51 9.99 8.97
C GLY A 17 6.84 8.73 9.77
N ALA A 18 5.82 8.07 10.31
CA ALA A 18 6.02 6.81 11.02
C ALA A 18 6.73 5.84 10.09
N GLN A 19 7.95 5.41 10.45
CA GLN A 19 8.64 4.33 9.77
C GLN A 19 8.13 3.02 10.33
N MET A 20 7.90 2.06 9.44
CA MET A 20 7.43 0.73 9.83
C MET A 20 8.59 -0.11 10.38
N GLY A 21 8.27 -1.12 11.19
CA GLY A 21 9.26 -2.08 11.65
C GLY A 21 9.83 -2.90 10.47
N PRO A 22 11.10 -3.35 10.51
CA PRO A 22 11.67 -4.17 9.44
C PRO A 22 10.89 -5.46 9.14
N GLY A 23 10.29 -6.06 10.17
CA GLY A 23 9.43 -7.24 10.02
C GLY A 23 8.15 -6.91 9.25
N ASP A 24 7.51 -5.78 9.55
CA ASP A 24 6.31 -5.32 8.85
C ASP A 24 6.63 -4.94 7.40
N CYS A 25 7.76 -4.26 7.17
CA CYS A 25 8.24 -3.94 5.83
C CYS A 25 8.43 -5.19 4.94
N LEU A 26 9.04 -6.25 5.49
CA LEU A 26 9.21 -7.51 4.78
C LEU A 26 7.87 -8.21 4.55
N SER A 27 7.02 -8.25 5.58
CA SER A 27 5.68 -8.86 5.49
C SER A 27 4.84 -8.19 4.42
N VAL A 28 4.76 -6.85 4.43
CA VAL A 28 4.03 -6.07 3.43
C VAL A 28 4.56 -6.34 2.03
N SER A 29 5.89 -6.37 1.85
CA SER A 29 6.49 -6.60 0.53
C SER A 29 6.18 -7.98 -0.05
N ILE A 30 6.27 -9.03 0.76
CA ILE A 30 5.96 -10.39 0.32
C ILE A 30 4.47 -10.51 -0.04
N ASN A 31 3.60 -10.02 0.84
CA ASN A 31 2.16 -10.17 0.66
C ASN A 31 1.62 -9.27 -0.45
N TRP A 32 2.20 -8.09 -0.66
CA TRP A 32 1.93 -7.27 -1.84
C TRP A 32 2.23 -8.03 -3.14
N MET A 33 3.42 -8.62 -3.26
CA MET A 33 3.81 -9.37 -4.45
C MET A 33 2.89 -10.55 -4.74
N ASN A 34 2.49 -11.28 -3.70
CA ASN A 34 1.53 -12.38 -3.85
C ASN A 34 0.15 -11.89 -4.27
N TYR A 35 -0.30 -10.74 -3.74
CA TYR A 35 -1.65 -10.26 -3.93
C TYR A 35 -1.85 -9.40 -5.19
N ILE A 36 -0.79 -8.77 -5.72
CA ILE A 36 -0.86 -8.08 -7.02
C ILE A 36 -0.80 -9.03 -8.23
N GLY A 37 -0.36 -10.28 -8.00
CA GLY A 37 -0.21 -11.29 -9.05
C GLY A 37 -1.38 -11.41 -10.03
N PRO A 38 -2.65 -11.52 -9.58
CA PRO A 38 -3.80 -11.66 -10.47
C PRO A 38 -3.97 -10.47 -11.44
N LEU A 39 -3.74 -9.24 -10.95
CA LEU A 39 -3.80 -8.04 -11.80
C LEU A 39 -2.74 -8.08 -12.91
N GLY A 40 -1.60 -8.74 -12.66
CA GLY A 40 -0.52 -9.02 -13.61
C GLY A 40 -0.64 -10.36 -14.34
N ALA A 41 -1.83 -10.97 -14.39
CA ALA A 41 -2.11 -12.26 -15.03
C ALA A 41 -1.32 -13.46 -14.47
N SER A 42 -0.78 -13.34 -13.26
CA SER A 42 -0.13 -14.46 -12.57
C SER A 42 -1.18 -15.36 -11.92
N ASN A 43 -1.03 -16.67 -12.11
CA ASN A 43 -1.87 -17.65 -11.45
C ASN A 43 -1.37 -17.92 -10.03
N ILE A 44 -2.07 -17.35 -9.04
CA ILE A 44 -1.83 -17.55 -7.61
C ILE A 44 -2.99 -18.36 -7.06
N SER A 45 -2.72 -19.35 -6.21
CA SER A 45 -3.80 -20.14 -5.59
C SER A 45 -4.67 -19.27 -4.68
N ASP A 46 -5.97 -19.57 -4.64
CA ASP A 46 -6.94 -18.86 -3.77
C ASP A 46 -6.51 -18.81 -2.31
N GLU A 47 -5.90 -19.88 -1.81
CA GLU A 47 -5.34 -19.95 -0.46
C GLU A 47 -4.26 -18.88 -0.25
N LYS A 48 -3.29 -18.76 -1.17
CA LYS A 48 -2.22 -17.78 -1.09
C LYS A 48 -2.74 -16.35 -1.25
N LEU A 49 -3.73 -16.13 -2.12
CA LEU A 49 -4.36 -14.82 -2.27
C LEU A 49 -5.09 -14.39 -0.99
N ARG A 50 -5.84 -15.31 -0.38
CA ARG A 50 -6.53 -15.07 0.89
C ARG A 50 -5.54 -14.76 2.01
N GLU A 51 -4.46 -15.53 2.13
CA GLU A 51 -3.42 -15.30 3.13
C GLU A 51 -2.71 -13.97 2.93
N ALA A 52 -2.35 -13.64 1.69
CA ALA A 52 -1.69 -12.39 1.37
C ALA A 52 -2.60 -11.18 1.66
N LYS A 53 -3.88 -11.25 1.26
CA LYS A 53 -4.87 -10.23 1.62
C LYS A 53 -4.97 -10.04 3.12
N GLN A 54 -5.12 -11.13 3.88
CA GLN A 54 -5.28 -11.05 5.33
C GLN A 54 -4.04 -10.44 5.98
N ALA A 55 -2.84 -10.86 5.59
CA ALA A 55 -1.60 -10.32 6.14
C ALA A 55 -1.43 -8.82 5.83
N LEU A 56 -1.84 -8.36 4.64
CA LEU A 56 -1.85 -6.93 4.32
C LEU A 56 -2.84 -6.15 5.20
N LEU A 57 -4.04 -6.70 5.44
CA LEU A 57 -5.06 -6.08 6.28
C LEU A 57 -4.68 -6.05 7.76
N ASP A 58 -3.99 -7.09 8.26
CA ASP A 58 -3.54 -7.18 9.65
C ASP A 58 -2.51 -6.09 9.98
N VAL A 59 -1.61 -5.77 9.04
CA VAL A 59 -0.58 -4.73 9.20
C VAL A 59 -1.10 -3.33 8.82
N ARG A 60 -2.23 -3.24 8.10
CA ARG A 60 -2.82 -1.97 7.65
C ARG A 60 -2.89 -0.90 8.75
N PRO A 61 -3.35 -1.16 9.98
CA PRO A 61 -3.44 -0.14 11.03
C PRO A 61 -2.12 0.58 11.33
N ASP A 62 -0.99 -0.08 11.09
CA ASP A 62 0.36 0.42 11.34
C ASP A 62 1.01 1.06 10.10
N MET A 63 0.36 0.98 8.94
CA MET A 63 0.86 1.58 7.71
C MET A 63 0.71 3.11 7.71
N PRO A 64 1.71 3.85 7.22
CA PRO A 64 1.55 5.25 6.87
C PRO A 64 0.43 5.43 5.84
N GLU A 65 -0.24 6.58 5.88
CA GLU A 65 -1.42 6.85 5.05
C GLU A 65 -1.21 6.57 3.55
N ASP A 66 -0.06 6.99 2.99
CA ASP A 66 0.27 6.77 1.58
C ASP A 66 0.32 5.27 1.21
N LEU A 67 0.90 4.45 2.09
CA LEU A 67 1.02 3.00 1.89
C LEU A 67 -0.31 2.29 2.13
N GLY A 68 -1.04 2.70 3.17
CA GLY A 68 -2.39 2.22 3.44
C GLY A 68 -3.31 2.44 2.24
N ARG A 69 -3.28 3.62 1.61
CA ARG A 69 -4.08 3.89 0.39
C ARG A 69 -3.66 3.02 -0.80
N ALA A 70 -2.37 2.73 -0.97
CA ALA A 70 -1.90 1.83 -2.02
C ALA A 70 -2.42 0.40 -1.82
N VAL A 71 -2.39 -0.10 -0.58
CA VAL A 71 -2.94 -1.41 -0.20
C VAL A 71 -4.45 -1.44 -0.37
N ASP A 72 -5.17 -0.42 0.09
CA ASP A 72 -6.63 -0.32 -0.06
C ASP A 72 -7.03 -0.34 -1.55
N ARG A 73 -6.26 0.33 -2.43
CA ARG A 73 -6.48 0.30 -3.89
C ARG A 73 -6.21 -1.09 -4.49
N LEU A 74 -5.14 -1.77 -4.07
CA LEU A 74 -4.83 -3.13 -4.50
C LEU A 74 -5.94 -4.12 -4.12
N VAL A 75 -6.47 -4.00 -2.89
CA VAL A 75 -7.59 -4.82 -2.42
C VAL A 75 -8.83 -4.60 -3.27
N ALA A 76 -9.23 -3.34 -3.49
CA ALA A 76 -10.39 -3.03 -4.31
C ALA A 76 -10.27 -3.57 -5.74
N ALA A 77 -9.10 -3.44 -6.38
CA ALA A 77 -8.88 -3.93 -7.75
C ALA A 77 -8.94 -5.47 -7.83
N ASN A 78 -8.38 -6.18 -6.85
CA ASN A 78 -8.50 -7.64 -6.80
C ASN A 78 -9.92 -8.11 -6.51
N GLU A 79 -10.66 -7.41 -5.64
CA GLU A 79 -12.07 -7.72 -5.38
C GLU A 79 -12.93 -7.51 -6.63
N GLU A 80 -12.72 -6.41 -7.36
CA GLU A 80 -13.40 -6.16 -8.65
C GLU A 80 -13.08 -7.26 -9.68
N LEU A 81 -11.81 -7.64 -9.82
CA LEU A 81 -11.41 -8.72 -10.73
C LEU A 81 -11.97 -10.09 -10.30
N ALA A 82 -12.11 -10.34 -9.00
CA ALA A 82 -12.71 -11.57 -8.49
C ALA A 82 -14.23 -11.63 -8.74
N GLU A 83 -14.93 -10.50 -8.59
CA GLU A 83 -16.37 -10.39 -8.90
C GLU A 83 -16.65 -10.44 -10.40
N ASN A 84 -15.75 -9.91 -11.22
CA ASN A 84 -15.84 -9.92 -12.67
C ASN A 84 -14.53 -10.43 -13.31
N PRO A 85 -14.32 -11.76 -13.35
CA PRO A 85 -13.10 -12.34 -13.89
C PRO A 85 -12.89 -12.00 -15.36
N LYS A 86 -11.67 -11.56 -15.68
CA LYS A 86 -11.25 -11.22 -17.04
C LYS A 86 -10.08 -12.09 -17.43
N SER A 87 -10.04 -12.55 -18.68
CA SER A 87 -8.84 -13.19 -19.22
C SER A 87 -7.75 -12.16 -19.45
N TRP A 88 -6.49 -12.56 -19.46
CA TRP A 88 -5.37 -11.64 -19.71
C TRP A 88 -5.36 -11.08 -21.14
N GLU A 89 -6.02 -11.74 -22.10
CA GLU A 89 -6.22 -11.21 -23.45
C GLU A 89 -7.35 -10.16 -23.54
N ASP A 90 -8.17 -10.01 -22.48
CA ASP A 90 -9.26 -9.03 -22.46
C ASP A 90 -8.68 -7.61 -22.45
N PRO A 91 -9.04 -6.72 -23.39
CA PRO A 91 -8.56 -5.33 -23.41
C PRO A 91 -8.89 -4.54 -22.13
N SER A 92 -9.89 -4.98 -21.37
CA SER A 92 -10.30 -4.39 -20.10
C SER A 92 -9.66 -5.05 -18.86
N HIS A 93 -8.78 -6.04 -19.04
CA HIS A 93 -7.99 -6.63 -17.97
C HIS A 93 -7.05 -5.57 -17.35
N PRO A 94 -6.84 -5.53 -16.02
CA PRO A 94 -5.99 -4.52 -15.35
C PRO A 94 -4.57 -4.37 -15.92
N LEU A 95 -3.99 -5.48 -16.40
CA LEU A 95 -2.72 -5.49 -17.14
C LEU A 95 -2.74 -4.65 -18.43
N ASN A 96 -3.87 -4.63 -19.14
CA ASN A 96 -4.02 -4.00 -20.45
C ASN A 96 -4.57 -2.56 -20.37
N THR A 97 -5.16 -2.18 -19.24
CA THR A 97 -5.68 -0.82 -18.99
C THR A 97 -4.65 0.13 -18.38
N GLY A 98 -3.53 -0.41 -17.88
CA GLY A 98 -2.51 0.35 -17.13
C GLY A 98 -2.77 0.40 -15.61
N GLU A 99 -3.88 -0.17 -15.13
CA GLU A 99 -4.22 -0.17 -13.70
C GLU A 99 -3.20 -0.96 -12.86
N PHE A 100 -2.69 -2.08 -13.38
CA PHE A 100 -1.61 -2.83 -12.72
C PHE A 100 -0.36 -1.96 -12.50
N GLU A 101 0.03 -1.17 -13.51
CA GLU A 101 1.20 -0.29 -13.44
C GLU A 101 0.96 0.86 -12.45
N GLU A 102 -0.22 1.50 -12.51
CA GLU A 102 -0.60 2.57 -11.58
C GLU A 102 -0.50 2.11 -10.12
N ILE A 103 -1.10 0.96 -9.81
CA ILE A 103 -1.11 0.39 -8.46
C ILE A 103 0.32 0.04 -8.00
N SER A 104 1.13 -0.53 -8.89
CA SER A 104 2.54 -0.84 -8.61
C SER A 104 3.34 0.42 -8.27
N LEU A 105 3.21 1.49 -9.06
CA LEU A 105 3.92 2.75 -8.85
C LEU A 105 3.48 3.46 -7.56
N MET A 106 2.19 3.41 -7.22
CA MET A 106 1.67 3.93 -5.95
C MET A 106 2.35 3.24 -4.76
N TYR A 107 2.43 1.91 -4.81
CA TYR A 107 3.09 1.12 -3.78
C TYR A 107 4.58 1.36 -3.70
N GLU A 108 5.32 1.30 -4.81
CA GLU A 108 6.77 1.48 -4.83
C GLU A 108 7.19 2.81 -4.21
N LYS A 109 6.45 3.88 -4.52
CA LYS A 109 6.68 5.21 -3.94
C LYS A 109 6.39 5.23 -2.44
N ALA A 110 5.29 4.62 -2.02
CA ALA A 110 4.87 4.62 -0.63
C ALA A 110 5.74 3.73 0.26
N ILE A 111 6.09 2.52 -0.20
CA ILE A 111 6.89 1.56 0.56
C ILE A 111 8.31 2.08 0.78
N ARG A 112 8.94 2.72 -0.23
CA ARG A 112 10.28 3.30 -0.09
C ARG A 112 10.35 4.38 1.00
N LYS A 113 9.26 5.13 1.18
CA LYS A 113 9.13 6.15 2.23
C LYS A 113 8.88 5.53 3.61
N ALA A 114 8.09 4.46 3.67
CA ALA A 114 7.73 3.77 4.92
C ALA A 114 8.85 2.84 5.43
N CYS A 115 9.63 2.29 4.52
CA CYS A 115 10.63 1.24 4.71
C CYS A 115 11.94 1.61 3.99
N PRO A 116 12.69 2.62 4.48
CA PRO A 116 13.95 2.99 3.88
C PRO A 116 14.98 1.85 4.03
N GLU A 117 15.72 1.55 2.96
CA GLU A 117 16.89 0.67 3.05
C GLU A 117 17.99 1.40 3.85
N PRO A 118 18.73 0.70 4.73
CA PRO A 118 19.92 1.28 5.35
C PRO A 118 20.98 1.53 4.27
N GLU A 119 21.52 2.75 4.23
CA GLU A 119 22.64 3.15 3.36
C GLU A 119 23.95 2.40 3.69
#